data_AF-A0ABD0QQJ9-F1
#
_entry.id   AF-A0ABD0QQJ9-F1
#
_cell.length_a   1.000
_cell.length_b   1.000
_cell.length_c   1.000
_cell.angle_alpha   90.00
_cell.angle_beta   90.00
_cell.angle_gamma   90.00
#
_symmetry.space_group_name_H-M   'P 1'
#
loop_
_entity.id
_entity.type
_entity.pdbx_description
1 polymer ?
#
loop_
_entity_poly.entity_id
_entity_poly.type
_entity_poly.pdbx_seq_one_letter_code
_entity_poly.pdbx_strand_id
1 'polypeptide(L)'
;MSVVMKSFEKLVLAYLKNITGPLLDPLQFAYRANRSVDGAVNVGLHFILQHLDIPGTYVRILFVDFSSALNTIIPTLLQTKLNQLSAPSSICQWITSFLTDRQQL
;
A
#
# COMPACT_ATOMS: atom_id res chain seq x y z
N MET A 1 12.02 -5.57 -19.48
CA MET A 1 12.53 -4.60 -18.47
C MET A 1 13.98 -4.93 -18.13
N SER A 2 14.91 -3.98 -18.31
CA SER A 2 16.36 -4.17 -18.10
C SER A 2 16.71 -4.39 -16.62
N VAL A 3 17.83 -5.09 -16.35
CA VAL A 3 18.41 -5.25 -14.99
C VAL A 3 18.65 -3.90 -14.32
N VAL A 4 19.06 -2.89 -15.11
CA VAL A 4 19.26 -1.52 -14.64
C VAL A 4 17.97 -0.93 -14.07
N MET A 5 16.85 -1.12 -14.79
CA MET A 5 15.55 -0.60 -14.38
C MET A 5 15.05 -1.25 -13.08
N LYS A 6 15.15 -2.58 -12.98
CA LYS A 6 14.78 -3.31 -11.75
C LYS A 6 15.64 -2.90 -10.54
N SER A 7 16.91 -2.58 -10.79
CA SER A 7 17.82 -2.11 -9.74
C SER A 7 17.42 -0.71 -9.26
N PHE A 8 17.06 0.17 -10.20
CA PHE A 8 16.57 1.50 -9.88
C PHE A 8 15.23 1.46 -9.15
N GLU A 9 14.28 0.61 -9.56
CA GLU A 9 13.03 0.38 -8.84
C GLU A 9 13.26 -0.02 -7.38
N LYS A 10 14.21 -0.94 -7.12
CA LYS A 10 14.56 -1.34 -5.74
C LYS A 10 15.11 -0.18 -4.92
N LEU A 11 15.95 0.66 -5.53
CA LEU A 11 16.52 1.84 -4.88
C LEU A 11 15.40 2.84 -4.52
N VAL A 12 14.54 3.18 -5.48
CA VAL A 12 13.40 4.08 -5.28
C VAL A 12 12.45 3.52 -4.21
N LEU A 13 12.16 2.22 -4.23
CA LEU A 13 11.33 1.56 -3.24
C LEU A 13 11.91 1.68 -1.82
N ALA A 14 13.22 1.46 -1.65
CA ALA A 14 13.87 1.58 -0.35
C ALA A 14 13.77 3.01 0.20
N TYR A 15 13.99 4.00 -0.66
CA TYR A 15 13.86 5.41 -0.32
C TYR A 15 12.42 5.78 0.08
N LEU A 16 11.43 5.37 -0.72
CA LEU A 16 10.01 5.61 -0.42
C LEU A 16 9.58 4.94 0.88
N LYS A 17 10.04 3.73 1.17
CA LYS A 17 9.71 3.04 2.43
C LYS A 17 10.20 3.82 3.65
N ASN A 18 11.36 4.46 3.55
CA ASN A 18 11.90 5.27 4.65
C ASN A 18 11.02 6.50 4.93
N ILE A 19 10.54 7.17 3.87
CA ILE A 19 9.71 8.37 4.00
C ILE A 19 8.28 8.02 4.43
N THR A 20 7.68 7.05 3.75
CA THR A 20 6.26 6.72 3.93
C THR A 20 6.01 5.83 5.14
N GLY A 21 7.00 5.07 5.60
CA GLY A 21 6.88 4.08 6.67
C GLY A 21 6.16 4.56 7.94
N PRO A 22 6.52 5.74 8.50
CA PRO A 22 5.83 6.31 9.66
C PRO A 22 4.39 6.75 9.40
N LEU A 23 4.04 7.01 8.13
CA LEU A 23 2.73 7.53 7.70
C LEU A 23 1.76 6.40 7.31
N LEU A 24 2.24 5.15 7.22
CA LEU A 24 1.40 4.00 6.86
C LEU A 24 0.46 3.61 8.00
N ASP A 25 -0.76 3.22 7.63
CA ASP A 25 -1.77 2.70 8.57
C ASP A 25 -1.19 1.56 9.43
N PRO A 26 -1.26 1.64 10.77
CA PRO A 26 -0.83 0.57 11.68
C PRO A 26 -1.48 -0.80 11.42
N LEU A 27 -2.68 -0.82 10.85
CA LEU A 27 -3.44 -2.02 10.47
C LEU A 27 -3.19 -2.47 9.02
N GLN A 28 -2.26 -1.85 8.30
CA GLN A 28 -1.80 -2.36 7.01
C GLN A 28 -0.80 -3.52 7.22
N PHE A 29 -1.23 -4.75 6.93
CA PHE A 29 -0.37 -5.94 7.06
C PHE A 29 0.34 -6.31 5.75
N ALA A 30 -0.25 -5.99 4.59
CA ALA A 30 0.34 -6.30 3.30
C ALA A 30 1.51 -5.36 2.94
N TYR A 31 2.49 -5.90 2.22
CA TYR A 31 3.66 -5.18 1.69
C TYR A 31 4.54 -4.45 2.72
N ARG A 32 4.47 -4.83 4.00
CA ARG A 32 5.33 -4.31 5.08
C ARG A 32 6.25 -5.40 5.62
N ALA A 33 7.46 -5.00 6.00
CA ALA A 33 8.36 -5.90 6.74
C ALA A 33 7.77 -6.20 8.13
N ASN A 34 8.04 -7.39 8.65
CA ASN A 34 7.59 -7.85 9.97
C ASN A 34 6.05 -7.86 10.16
N ARG A 35 5.29 -7.98 9.07
CA ARG A 35 3.84 -8.19 9.08
C ARG A 35 3.50 -9.45 8.29
N SER A 36 2.49 -10.18 8.74
CA SER A 36 2.05 -11.44 8.12
C SER A 36 0.53 -11.48 7.98
N VAL A 37 0.05 -12.40 7.14
CA VAL A 37 -1.37 -12.70 6.98
C VAL A 37 -1.95 -13.20 8.32
N ASP A 38 -1.23 -14.07 9.03
CA ASP A 38 -1.65 -14.55 10.35
C ASP A 38 -1.79 -13.42 11.36
N GLY A 39 -0.90 -12.43 11.31
CA GLY A 39 -0.99 -11.23 12.15
C GLY A 39 -2.27 -10.43 11.86
N ALA A 40 -2.66 -10.32 10.59
CA ALA A 40 -3.89 -9.63 10.20
C ALA A 40 -5.13 -10.37 10.72
N VAL A 41 -5.18 -11.69 10.55
CA VAL A 41 -6.29 -12.54 11.02
C VAL A 41 -6.39 -12.48 12.54
N ASN A 42 -5.27 -12.59 13.25
CA ASN A 42 -5.25 -12.56 14.71
C ASN A 42 -5.74 -11.22 15.26
N VAL A 43 -5.31 -10.09 14.69
CA VAL A 43 -5.77 -8.75 15.10
C VAL A 43 -7.26 -8.57 14.79
N GLY A 44 -7.72 -9.01 13.61
CA GLY A 44 -9.14 -8.98 13.27
C GLY A 44 -9.99 -9.80 14.24
N LEU A 45 -9.56 -11.03 14.54
CA LEU A 45 -10.24 -11.90 15.50
C LEU A 45 -10.28 -11.29 16.90
N HIS A 46 -9.16 -10.72 17.35
CA HIS A 46 -9.09 -10.05 18.65
C HIS A 46 -10.13 -8.93 18.77
N PHE A 47 -10.26 -8.06 17.77
CA PHE A 47 -11.26 -6.99 17.78
C PHE A 47 -12.69 -7.52 17.74
N ILE A 48 -12.95 -8.58 16.98
CA ILE A 48 -14.27 -9.21 16.92
C ILE A 48 -14.66 -9.76 18.29
N LEU A 49 -13.78 -10.55 18.90
CA LEU A 49 -14.06 -11.18 20.20
C LEU A 49 -14.22 -10.14 21.31
N GLN A 50 -13.33 -9.15 21.37
CA GLN A 50 -13.42 -8.06 22.33
C GLN A 50 -14.73 -7.28 22.22
N HIS A 51 -15.28 -7.10 21.01
CA HIS A 51 -16.58 -6.45 20.84
C HIS A 51 -17.73 -7.34 21.32
N LEU A 52 -17.68 -8.64 21.02
CA LEU A 52 -18.73 -9.61 21.36
C LEU A 52 -18.80 -9.95 22.85
N ASP A 53 -17.77 -9.62 23.64
CA ASP A 53 -17.83 -9.69 25.10
C ASP A 53 -18.89 -8.76 25.70
N ILE A 54 -19.39 -7.77 24.94
CA ILE A 54 -20.48 -6.88 25.34
C ILE A 54 -21.82 -7.56 25.04
N PRO A 55 -22.65 -7.84 26.06
CA PRO A 55 -23.94 -8.52 25.85
C PRO A 55 -24.86 -7.76 24.89
N GLY A 56 -25.52 -8.51 23.99
CA GLY A 56 -26.48 -7.95 23.03
C GLY A 56 -25.85 -7.24 21.83
N THR A 57 -24.53 -7.31 21.65
CA THR A 57 -23.84 -6.80 20.46
C THR A 57 -23.65 -7.87 19.39
N TYR A 58 -23.35 -7.44 18.17
CA TYR A 58 -23.00 -8.32 17.05
C TYR A 58 -22.01 -7.61 16.12
N VAL A 59 -21.22 -8.39 15.39
CA VAL A 59 -20.26 -7.86 14.41
C VAL A 59 -20.75 -8.13 12.98
N ARG A 60 -20.57 -7.16 12.10
CA ARG A 60 -20.69 -7.34 10.64
C ARG A 60 -19.35 -7.05 10.00
N ILE A 61 -18.93 -7.92 9.10
CA ILE A 61 -17.66 -7.79 8.38
C ILE A 61 -17.99 -7.53 6.91
N LEU A 62 -17.41 -6.47 6.34
CA LEU A 62 -17.48 -6.16 4.92
C LEU A 62 -16.13 -6.48 4.28
N PHE A 63 -16.15 -7.34 3.27
CA PHE A 63 -14.99 -7.60 2.42
C PHE A 63 -15.11 -6.76 1.15
N VAL A 64 -14.10 -5.93 0.89
CA VAL A 64 -13.99 -5.11 -0.32
C VAL A 64 -12.70 -5.48 -1.02
N ASP A 65 -12.77 -5.70 -2.33
CA ASP A 65 -11.61 -5.95 -3.17
C ASP A 65 -11.64 -5.06 -4.42
N PHE A 66 -10.46 -4.71 -4.93
CA PHE A 66 -10.30 -3.86 -6.10
C PHE A 66 -9.90 -4.72 -7.31
N SER A 67 -10.79 -4.81 -8.30
CA SER A 67 -10.50 -5.47 -9.57
C SER A 67 -9.30 -4.83 -10.26
N SER A 68 -8.26 -5.63 -10.52
CA SER A 68 -7.08 -5.22 -11.29
C SER A 68 -6.41 -3.94 -10.74
N ALA A 69 -6.30 -3.82 -9.41
CA ALA A 69 -5.89 -2.60 -8.70
C ALA A 69 -4.64 -1.88 -9.26
N LEU A 70 -3.65 -2.62 -9.76
CA LEU A 70 -2.42 -2.04 -10.35
C LEU A 70 -2.60 -1.51 -11.77
N ASN A 71 -3.59 -2.02 -12.50
CA ASN A 71 -3.91 -1.59 -13.87
C ASN A 71 -4.92 -0.44 -13.88
N THR A 72 -5.66 -0.24 -12.79
CA THR A 72 -6.66 0.83 -12.63
C THR A 72 -6.14 2.03 -11.83
N ILE A 73 -4.84 2.08 -11.54
CA ILE A 73 -4.21 3.23 -10.87
C ILE A 73 -4.37 4.48 -11.72
N ILE A 74 -4.97 5.53 -11.14
CA ILE A 74 -5.09 6.86 -11.75
C ILE A 74 -3.82 7.67 -11.44
N PRO A 75 -2.97 8.01 -12.44
CA PRO A 75 -1.67 8.64 -12.16
C PRO A 75 -1.74 9.99 -11.46
N THR A 76 -2.74 10.82 -11.78
CA THR A 76 -2.92 12.14 -11.16
C THR A 76 -3.29 12.06 -9.67
N LEU A 77 -4.15 11.09 -9.32
CA LEU A 77 -4.49 10.82 -7.92
C LEU A 77 -3.30 10.24 -7.16
N LEU A 78 -2.54 9.33 -7.78
CA LEU A 78 -1.33 8.79 -7.19
C LEU A 78 -0.30 9.90 -6.91
N GLN A 79 -0.06 10.80 -7.87
CA GLN A 79 0.87 11.92 -7.70
C GLN A 79 0.47 12.82 -6.52
N THR A 80 -0.83 13.12 -6.40
CA THR A 80 -1.36 13.90 -5.27
C THR A 80 -1.08 13.21 -3.93
N LYS A 81 -1.31 11.89 -3.84
CA LYS A 81 -1.02 11.10 -2.63
C LYS A 81 0.46 11.05 -2.31
N LEU A 82 1.33 10.88 -3.30
CA LEU A 82 2.78 10.86 -3.10
C LEU A 82 3.30 12.20 -2.56
N ASN A 83 2.76 13.32 -3.06
CA ASN A 83 3.09 14.65 -2.55
C ASN A 83 2.64 14.83 -1.09
N GLN A 84 1.46 14.33 -0.71
CA GLN A 84 0.99 14.34 0.68
C GLN A 84 1.89 13.52 1.61
N LEU A 85 2.48 12.44 1.10
CA LEU A 85 3.44 11.62 1.82
C LEU A 85 4.87 12.19 1.79
N SER A 86 5.04 13.45 1.38
CA SER A 86 6.34 14.14 1.30
C SER A 86 7.38 13.44 0.41
N ALA A 87 6.93 12.71 -0.61
CA ALA A 87 7.83 12.19 -1.63
C ALA A 87 8.40 13.34 -2.48
N PRO A 88 9.71 13.34 -2.83
CA PRO A 88 10.29 14.37 -3.67
C PRO A 88 9.65 14.44 -5.05
N SER A 89 9.52 15.64 -5.59
CA SER A 89 8.89 15.89 -6.90
C SER A 89 9.53 15.09 -8.03
N SER A 90 10.85 14.93 -8.03
CA SER A 90 11.60 14.14 -9.03
C SER A 90 11.23 12.66 -9.00
N ILE A 91 11.04 12.08 -7.81
CA ILE A 91 10.60 10.69 -7.64
C ILE A 91 9.14 10.55 -8.06
N CYS A 92 8.27 11.50 -7.69
CA CYS A 92 6.87 11.51 -8.12
C CYS A 92 6.76 11.54 -9.66
N GLN A 93 7.51 12.42 -10.32
CA GLN A 93 7.56 12.52 -11.79
C GLN A 93 8.06 11.23 -12.43
N TRP A 94 9.12 10.62 -11.86
CA TRP A 94 9.64 9.35 -12.36
C TRP A 94 8.60 8.22 -12.23
N ILE A 95 7.90 8.10 -11.09
CA ILE A 95 6.83 7.11 -10.90
C ILE A 95 5.69 7.35 -11.90
N THR A 96 5.29 8.60 -12.12
CA THR A 96 4.25 8.94 -13.10
C THR A 96 4.68 8.50 -14.51
N SER A 97 5.88 8.88 -14.95
CA SER A 97 6.43 8.46 -16.25
C SER A 97 6.52 6.93 -16.37
N PHE A 98 6.98 6.26 -15.32
CA PHE A 98 7.06 4.80 -15.26
C PHE A 98 5.70 4.11 -15.45
N LEU A 99 4.62 4.73 -14.94
CA LEU A 99 3.28 4.19 -15.03
C LEU A 99 2.57 4.53 -16.34
N THR A 100 2.88 5.67 -16.97
CA THR A 100 2.24 6.12 -18.21
C THR A 100 2.95 5.62 -19.47
N ASP A 101 4.28 5.52 -19.47
CA ASP A 101 5.08 5.05 -20.62
C ASP A 101 5.37 3.55 -20.56
N ARG A 102 4.42 2.74 -20.08
CA ARG A 102 4.52 1.29 -20.26
C ARG A 102 4.26 0.93 -21.73
N GLN A 103 5.21 1.18 -22.62
CA GLN A 103 5.30 0.39 -23.84
C GLN A 103 5.65 -1.04 -23.43
N GLN A 104 4.64 -1.90 -23.37
CA GLN A 104 4.85 -3.34 -23.40
C GLN A 104 5.37 -3.66 -24.81
N LEU A 105 6.69 -3.79 -24.93
CA LEU A 105 7.28 -4.52 -26.05
C LEU A 105 6.95 -6.01 -25.91
#